data_AF-A0A939UG28-F1
#
_entry.id   AF-A0A939UG28-F1
#
_cell.length_a   1.000
_cell.length_b   1.000
_cell.length_c   1.000
_cell.angle_alpha   90.00
_cell.angle_beta   90.00
_cell.angle_gamma   90.00
#
_symmetry.space_group_name_H-M   'P 1'
#
loop_
_entity.id
_entity.type
_entity.pdbx_description
1 polymer ?
#
loop_
_entity_poly.entity_id
_entity_poly.type
_entity_poly.pdbx_seq_one_letter_code
_entity_poly.pdbx_strand_id
1 'polypeptide(L)'
;MAKGKSRHVQNATFRVALIAVMAALLLGGKEALSFVPNVEVVTLFCALFGYVFGGLGLVAVWIFILIEPFLYGFAVWVVEYYIHWTAVVLVFWGLAKQGVRNPILLTLSALVLTAAFGVQTGLLDMLVYGGRLDRYWQKFAAYYVNGARFYIVQLVCNLVLFLVAFLPLEKVLRALAVRYRVGTRIPEQPREPADLPLEEEREEIEPH
;
A
#
# COMPACT_ATOMS: atom_id res chain seq x y z
N MET A 1 -13.01 -36.45 -8.45
CA MET A 1 -13.46 -35.24 -7.71
C MET A 1 -12.41 -34.59 -6.79
N ALA A 2 -11.09 -34.82 -6.94
CA ALA A 2 -10.06 -34.28 -6.01
C ALA A 2 -9.39 -32.95 -6.41
N LYS A 3 -9.64 -32.42 -7.62
CA LYS A 3 -8.93 -31.23 -8.16
C LYS A 3 -9.31 -29.90 -7.49
N GLY A 4 -10.46 -29.80 -6.81
CA GLY A 4 -10.95 -28.55 -6.21
C GLY A 4 -10.27 -28.17 -4.88
N LYS A 5 -9.95 -29.16 -4.03
CA LYS A 5 -9.39 -28.92 -2.69
C LYS A 5 -7.91 -28.50 -2.73
N SER A 6 -7.13 -29.10 -3.65
CA SER A 6 -5.71 -28.79 -3.86
C SER A 6 -5.50 -27.35 -4.37
N ARG A 7 -6.38 -26.87 -5.27
CA ARG A 7 -6.29 -25.53 -5.86
C ARG A 7 -6.59 -24.41 -4.86
N HIS A 8 -7.51 -24.65 -3.91
CA HIS A 8 -7.81 -23.69 -2.84
C HIS A 8 -6.66 -23.50 -1.85
N VAL A 9 -5.99 -24.60 -1.49
CA VAL A 9 -4.82 -24.56 -0.59
C VAL A 9 -3.64 -23.84 -1.26
N GLN A 10 -3.35 -24.12 -2.54
CA GLN A 10 -2.29 -23.44 -3.29
C GLN A 10 -2.50 -21.92 -3.35
N ASN A 11 -3.74 -21.47 -3.57
CA ASN A 11 -4.08 -20.05 -3.57
C ASN A 11 -3.95 -19.41 -2.17
N ALA A 12 -4.23 -20.15 -1.10
CA ALA A 12 -4.06 -19.66 0.26
C ALA A 12 -2.58 -19.49 0.62
N THR A 13 -1.74 -20.51 0.34
CA THR A 13 -0.29 -20.47 0.58
C THR A 13 0.35 -19.29 -0.16
N PHE A 14 -0.01 -19.08 -1.43
CA PHE A 14 0.49 -17.95 -2.20
C PHE A 14 0.11 -16.60 -1.59
N ARG A 15 -1.15 -16.43 -1.16
CA ARG A 15 -1.60 -15.17 -0.55
C ARG A 15 -0.87 -14.86 0.76
N VAL A 16 -0.62 -15.87 1.58
CA VAL A 16 0.18 -15.72 2.81
C VAL A 16 1.61 -15.32 2.47
N ALA A 17 2.25 -15.98 1.49
CA ALA A 17 3.59 -15.62 1.04
C ALA A 17 3.66 -14.18 0.49
N LEU A 18 2.67 -13.76 -0.31
CA LEU A 18 2.59 -12.40 -0.83
C LEU A 18 2.44 -11.37 0.29
N ILE A 19 1.55 -11.63 1.26
CA ILE A 19 1.38 -10.79 2.44
C ILE A 19 2.71 -10.66 3.20
N ALA A 20 3.41 -11.78 3.42
CA ALA A 20 4.69 -11.80 4.11
C ALA A 20 5.76 -11.00 3.37
N VAL A 21 5.84 -11.12 2.04
CA VAL A 21 6.77 -10.33 1.21
C VAL A 21 6.43 -8.84 1.27
N MET A 22 5.16 -8.45 1.20
CA MET A 22 4.76 -7.04 1.33
C MET A 22 5.12 -6.46 2.70
N ALA A 23 4.87 -7.21 3.79
CA ALA A 23 5.26 -6.79 5.14
C ALA A 23 6.79 -6.69 5.27
N ALA A 24 7.54 -7.63 4.69
CA ALA A 24 9.01 -7.60 4.68
C ALA A 24 9.55 -6.41 3.86
N LEU A 25 8.91 -6.03 2.76
CA LEU A 25 9.27 -4.84 2.00
C LEU A 25 9.02 -3.55 2.77
N LEU A 26 7.92 -3.45 3.52
CA LEU A 26 7.66 -2.31 4.41
C LEU A 26 8.74 -2.19 5.48
N LEU A 27 9.02 -3.31 6.17
CA LEU A 27 10.03 -3.34 7.22
C LEU A 27 11.42 -3.03 6.65
N GLY A 28 11.88 -3.80 5.66
CA GLY A 28 13.18 -3.63 5.04
C GLY A 28 13.35 -2.27 4.35
N GLY A 29 12.29 -1.72 3.75
CA GLY A 29 12.31 -0.39 3.14
C GLY A 29 12.44 0.72 4.17
N LYS A 30 11.73 0.61 5.31
CA LYS A 30 11.90 1.53 6.45
C LYS A 30 13.32 1.44 7.00
N GLU A 31 13.81 0.23 7.26
CA GLU A 31 15.16 0.00 7.80
C GLU A 31 16.26 0.49 6.86
N ALA A 32 16.12 0.24 5.57
CA ALA A 32 17.07 0.68 4.56
C ALA A 32 17.16 2.20 4.43
N LEU A 33 16.16 2.96 4.90
CA LEU A 33 16.17 4.41 4.91
C LEU A 33 16.37 5.01 6.31
N SER A 34 16.53 4.17 7.35
CA SER A 34 16.66 4.61 8.74
C SER A 34 17.84 5.56 9.00
N PHE A 35 18.89 5.49 8.16
CA PHE A 35 20.06 6.37 8.25
C PHE A 35 19.82 7.77 7.67
N VAL A 36 18.74 7.99 6.92
CA VAL A 36 18.37 9.31 6.36
C VAL A 36 17.17 9.86 7.13
N PRO A 37 17.35 10.93 7.94
CA PRO A 37 16.26 11.47 8.75
C PRO A 37 15.05 11.89 7.91
N ASN A 38 13.86 11.39 8.25
CA ASN A 38 12.54 11.75 7.68
C ASN A 38 12.36 11.47 6.18
N VAL A 39 13.27 10.70 5.59
CA VAL A 39 13.09 10.11 4.27
C VAL A 39 12.54 8.72 4.50
N GLU A 40 11.35 8.46 3.98
CA GLU A 40 10.70 7.16 4.15
C GLU A 40 9.98 6.73 2.88
N VAL A 41 9.91 5.42 2.68
CA VAL A 41 9.25 4.77 1.54
C VAL A 41 7.96 4.05 1.96
N VAL A 42 7.62 4.10 3.24
CA VAL A 42 6.50 3.40 3.85
C VAL A 42 5.18 3.94 3.30
N THR A 43 5.02 5.27 3.17
CA THR A 43 3.82 5.86 2.52
C THR A 43 3.67 5.33 1.09
N LEU A 44 4.75 5.30 0.32
CA LEU A 44 4.73 4.80 -1.07
C LEU A 44 4.30 3.34 -1.13
N PHE A 45 4.87 2.48 -0.29
CA PHE A 45 4.53 1.05 -0.27
C PHE A 45 3.11 0.80 0.23
N CYS A 46 2.67 1.46 1.31
CA CYS A 46 1.28 1.39 1.78
C CYS A 46 0.30 1.80 0.67
N ALA A 47 0.58 2.89 -0.04
CA ALA A 47 -0.23 3.37 -1.14
C ALA A 47 -0.27 2.37 -2.30
N LEU A 48 0.88 1.86 -2.75
CA LEU A 48 0.96 0.86 -3.82
C LEU A 48 0.24 -0.43 -3.45
N PHE A 49 0.41 -0.92 -2.23
CA PHE A 49 -0.22 -2.16 -1.79
C PHE A 49 -1.73 -2.01 -1.65
N GLY A 50 -2.23 -0.88 -1.17
CA GLY A 50 -3.65 -0.57 -1.19
C GLY A 50 -4.19 -0.43 -2.61
N TYR A 51 -3.48 0.28 -3.48
CA TYR A 51 -3.90 0.55 -4.86
C TYR A 51 -3.96 -0.72 -5.72
N VAL A 52 -2.98 -1.61 -5.58
CA VAL A 52 -2.85 -2.83 -6.42
C VAL A 52 -3.55 -4.04 -5.79
N PHE A 53 -3.36 -4.26 -4.49
CA PHE A 53 -3.78 -5.49 -3.81
C PHE A 53 -4.97 -5.30 -2.86
N GLY A 54 -5.40 -4.06 -2.61
CA GLY A 54 -6.56 -3.73 -1.79
C GLY A 54 -6.46 -4.30 -0.38
N GLY A 55 -7.45 -5.11 0.01
CA GLY A 55 -7.49 -5.74 1.34
C GLY A 55 -6.29 -6.63 1.67
N LEU A 56 -5.61 -7.23 0.69
CA LEU A 56 -4.36 -7.95 0.96
C LEU A 56 -3.22 -7.01 1.36
N GLY A 57 -3.16 -5.83 0.76
CA GLY A 57 -2.24 -4.77 1.16
C GLY A 57 -2.51 -4.30 2.58
N LEU A 58 -3.78 -4.18 2.97
CA LEU A 58 -4.17 -3.80 4.33
C LEU A 58 -3.68 -4.82 5.37
N VAL A 59 -3.87 -6.12 5.10
CA VAL A 59 -3.39 -7.18 6.01
C VAL A 59 -1.87 -7.14 6.13
N ALA A 60 -1.14 -6.93 5.03
CA ALA A 60 0.32 -6.82 5.08
C ALA A 60 0.80 -5.61 5.88
N VAL A 61 0.13 -4.46 5.73
CA VAL A 61 0.43 -3.26 6.52
C VAL A 61 0.16 -3.50 8.00
N TRP A 62 -0.93 -4.17 8.37
CA TRP A 62 -1.18 -4.51 9.77
C TRP A 62 -0.16 -5.48 10.36
N ILE A 63 0.35 -6.44 9.58
CA ILE A 63 1.43 -7.33 10.02
C ILE A 63 2.73 -6.55 10.20
N PHE A 64 3.05 -5.64 9.29
CA PHE A 64 4.19 -4.73 9.45
C PHE A 64 4.08 -3.95 10.78
N ILE A 65 2.94 -3.30 11.04
CA ILE A 65 2.72 -2.54 12.28
C ILE A 65 2.76 -3.44 13.51
N LEU A 66 2.30 -4.68 13.41
CA LEU A 66 2.34 -5.63 14.52
C LEU A 66 3.76 -6.05 14.88
N ILE A 67 4.66 -6.18 13.90
CA ILE A 67 6.06 -6.60 14.11
C ILE A 67 6.88 -5.47 14.74
N GLU A 68 6.63 -4.23 14.33
CA GLU A 68 7.34 -3.03 14.74
C GLU A 68 7.60 -2.89 16.27
N PRO A 69 6.58 -3.02 17.15
CA PRO A 69 6.79 -2.94 18.61
C PRO A 69 7.74 -4.00 19.17
N PHE A 70 7.87 -5.16 18.51
CA PHE A 70 8.81 -6.21 18.95
C PHE A 70 10.27 -5.85 18.64
N LEU A 71 10.49 -4.93 17.71
CA LEU A 71 11.82 -4.44 17.35
C LEU A 71 12.19 -3.17 18.13
N TYR A 72 11.22 -2.28 18.32
CA TYR A 72 11.45 -0.92 18.86
C TYR A 72 10.82 -0.64 20.22
N GLY A 73 10.10 -1.60 20.79
CA GLY A 73 9.36 -1.46 22.03
C GLY A 73 7.94 -0.90 21.83
N PHE A 74 7.04 -1.20 22.77
CA PHE A 74 5.65 -0.75 22.71
C PHE A 74 5.50 0.68 23.23
N ALA A 75 4.93 1.58 22.42
CA ALA A 75 4.61 2.96 22.80
C ALA A 75 3.46 3.55 21.94
N VAL A 76 3.13 4.83 22.15
CA VAL A 76 1.97 5.48 21.50
C VAL A 76 2.06 5.49 19.97
N TRP A 77 3.28 5.55 19.43
CA TRP A 77 3.52 5.54 17.98
C TRP A 77 2.93 4.30 17.27
N VAL A 78 2.71 3.19 18.00
CA VAL A 78 2.04 2.00 17.46
C VAL A 78 0.59 2.31 17.05
N VAL A 79 -0.11 3.10 17.89
CA VAL A 79 -1.47 3.56 17.59
C VAL A 79 -1.46 4.51 16.41
N GLU A 80 -0.48 5.41 16.35
CA GLU A 80 -0.31 6.32 15.21
C GLU A 80 -0.13 5.57 13.90
N TYR A 81 0.68 4.52 13.92
CA TYR A 81 0.94 3.66 12.76
C TYR A 81 -0.33 2.96 12.29
N TYR A 82 -1.12 2.39 13.22
CA TYR A 82 -2.40 1.78 12.88
C TYR A 82 -3.36 2.77 12.23
N ILE A 83 -3.48 3.99 12.76
CA ILE A 83 -4.37 5.00 12.19
C ILE A 83 -3.85 5.45 10.82
N HIS A 84 -2.59 5.86 10.74
CA HIS A 84 -2.05 6.51 9.57
C HIS A 84 -1.88 5.55 8.39
N TRP A 85 -1.19 4.42 8.58
CA TRP A 85 -0.92 3.50 7.49
C TRP A 85 -2.18 2.79 6.99
N THR A 86 -3.15 2.55 7.87
CA THR A 86 -4.48 2.07 7.45
C THR A 86 -5.18 3.11 6.58
N ALA A 87 -5.17 4.39 6.97
CA ALA A 87 -5.76 5.46 6.18
C ALA A 87 -5.14 5.55 4.77
N VAL A 88 -3.81 5.48 4.67
CA VAL A 88 -3.10 5.48 3.37
C VAL A 88 -3.58 4.32 2.48
N VAL A 89 -3.59 3.10 3.02
CA VAL A 89 -4.06 1.92 2.26
C VAL A 89 -5.50 2.09 1.80
N LEU A 90 -6.40 2.52 2.69
CA LEU A 90 -7.83 2.66 2.40
C LEU A 90 -8.09 3.73 1.34
N VAL A 91 -7.42 4.88 1.43
CA VAL A 91 -7.55 5.95 0.43
C VAL A 91 -7.08 5.46 -0.94
N PHE A 92 -5.89 4.88 -1.04
CA PHE A 92 -5.37 4.41 -2.33
C PHE A 92 -6.15 3.22 -2.88
N TRP A 93 -6.67 2.35 -2.02
CA TRP A 93 -7.60 1.30 -2.44
C TRP A 93 -8.91 1.88 -2.99
N GLY A 94 -9.43 2.94 -2.37
CA GLY A 94 -10.60 3.69 -2.85
C GLY A 94 -10.34 4.35 -4.21
N LEU A 95 -9.21 5.05 -4.36
CA LEU A 95 -8.80 5.68 -5.61
C LEU A 95 -8.65 4.66 -6.75
N ALA A 96 -8.11 3.47 -6.46
CA ALA A 96 -8.03 2.38 -7.42
C ALA A 96 -9.43 1.88 -7.85
N LYS A 97 -10.37 1.73 -6.90
CA LYS A 97 -11.76 1.33 -7.20
C LYS A 97 -12.50 2.37 -8.04
N GLN A 98 -12.18 3.65 -7.88
CA GLN A 98 -12.72 4.75 -8.67
C GLN A 98 -12.03 4.87 -10.05
N GLY A 99 -11.02 4.06 -10.35
CA GLY A 99 -10.30 4.09 -11.62
C GLY A 99 -9.39 5.32 -11.77
N VAL A 100 -9.03 6.00 -10.69
CA VAL A 100 -8.15 7.17 -10.73
C VAL A 100 -6.74 6.73 -11.12
N ARG A 101 -6.26 7.20 -12.28
CA ARG A 101 -4.89 6.93 -12.77
C ARG A 101 -4.03 8.18 -12.95
N ASN A 102 -4.59 9.36 -12.72
CA ASN A 102 -3.87 10.62 -12.89
C ASN A 102 -2.73 10.71 -11.84
N PRO A 103 -1.46 10.77 -12.25
CA PRO A 103 -0.32 10.80 -11.33
C PRO A 103 -0.33 12.00 -10.39
N ILE A 104 -0.85 13.15 -10.84
CA ILE A 104 -0.94 14.35 -10.04
C ILE A 104 -1.93 14.15 -8.90
N LEU A 105 -3.12 13.61 -9.17
CA LEU A 105 -4.12 13.35 -8.12
C LEU A 105 -3.65 12.31 -7.11
N LEU A 106 -2.96 11.26 -7.57
CA LEU A 106 -2.36 10.24 -6.69
C LEU A 106 -1.28 10.86 -5.80
N THR A 107 -0.40 11.68 -6.36
CA THR A 107 0.63 12.39 -5.63
C THR A 107 0.04 13.36 -4.62
N LEU A 108 -0.93 14.19 -5.02
CA LEU A 108 -1.60 15.14 -4.11
C LEU A 108 -2.28 14.40 -2.94
N SER A 109 -2.90 13.26 -3.22
CA SER A 109 -3.52 12.42 -2.18
C SER A 109 -2.47 11.89 -1.19
N ALA A 110 -1.31 11.45 -1.68
CA ALA A 110 -0.19 11.07 -0.82
C ALA A 110 0.29 12.24 0.05
N LEU A 111 0.48 13.43 -0.53
CA LEU A 111 0.94 14.61 0.19
C LEU A 111 -0.03 15.06 1.28
N VAL A 112 -1.33 15.02 1.00
CA VAL A 112 -2.37 15.32 2.01
C VAL A 112 -2.28 14.32 3.17
N LEU A 113 -2.11 13.03 2.87
CA LEU A 113 -1.95 12.01 3.90
C LEU A 113 -0.64 12.20 4.69
N THR A 114 0.48 12.49 4.03
CA THR A 114 1.76 12.77 4.68
C THR A 114 1.67 14.01 5.58
N ALA A 115 1.00 15.08 5.15
CA ALA A 115 0.76 16.26 5.99
C ALA A 115 -0.14 15.91 7.19
N ALA A 116 -1.19 15.12 6.97
CA ALA A 116 -2.09 14.66 8.03
C ALA A 116 -1.35 13.80 9.06
N PHE A 117 -0.33 13.04 8.66
CA PHE A 117 0.51 12.27 9.58
C PHE A 117 1.21 13.16 10.59
N GLY A 118 1.87 14.23 10.13
CA GLY A 118 2.57 15.15 11.02
C GLY A 118 1.62 15.78 12.03
N VAL A 119 0.42 16.18 11.58
CA VAL A 119 -0.62 16.73 12.47
C VAL A 119 -1.08 15.67 13.47
N GLN A 120 -1.34 14.45 13.01
CA GLN A 120 -1.78 13.33 13.84
C GLN A 120 -0.77 13.00 14.94
N THR A 121 0.52 12.85 14.59
CA THR A 121 1.60 12.60 15.55
C THR A 121 1.70 13.73 16.56
N GLY A 122 1.69 14.99 16.10
CA GLY A 122 1.71 16.14 17.02
C GLY A 122 0.52 16.14 18.00
N LEU A 123 -0.67 15.77 17.55
CA LEU A 123 -1.85 15.67 18.42
C LEU A 123 -1.71 14.52 19.43
N LEU A 124 -1.31 13.34 18.99
CA LEU A 124 -1.21 12.17 19.88
C LEU A 124 -0.07 12.30 20.88
N ASP A 125 1.09 12.81 20.46
CA ASP A 125 2.22 13.09 21.34
C ASP A 125 1.84 14.11 22.42
N MET A 126 1.14 15.19 22.07
CA MET A 126 0.71 16.17 23.06
C MET A 126 -0.35 15.62 23.99
N LEU A 127 -1.22 14.74 23.50
CA LEU A 127 -2.25 14.11 24.32
C LEU A 127 -1.64 13.17 25.37
N VAL A 128 -0.60 12.42 25.00
CA VAL A 128 0.01 11.41 25.88
C VAL A 128 1.15 11.99 26.72
N TYR A 129 2.01 12.81 26.13
CA TYR A 129 3.24 13.31 26.75
C TYR A 129 3.18 14.80 27.16
N GLY A 130 2.17 15.55 26.71
CA GLY A 130 2.01 16.99 27.02
C GLY A 130 1.55 17.29 28.46
N GLY A 131 1.28 16.24 29.26
CA GLY A 131 0.88 16.35 30.65
C GLY A 131 -0.55 16.91 30.80
N ARG A 132 -0.71 17.98 31.60
CA ARG A 132 -2.03 18.61 31.80
C ARG A 132 -2.55 19.20 30.49
N LEU A 133 -3.85 19.02 30.23
CA LEU A 133 -4.54 19.53 29.04
C LEU A 133 -4.81 21.05 29.07
N ASP A 134 -4.28 21.76 30.06
CA ASP A 134 -4.32 23.22 30.07
C ASP A 134 -3.50 23.77 28.90
N ARG A 135 -4.06 24.76 28.20
CA ARG A 135 -3.41 25.40 27.04
C ARG A 135 -2.97 24.40 25.96
N TYR A 136 -3.68 23.27 25.83
CA TYR A 136 -3.34 22.17 24.91
C TYR A 136 -3.00 22.66 23.50
N TRP A 137 -3.85 23.50 22.91
CA TRP A 137 -3.63 24.02 21.55
C TRP A 137 -2.36 24.87 21.41
N GLN A 138 -1.93 25.54 22.46
CA GLN A 138 -0.69 26.32 22.44
C GLN A 138 0.53 25.41 22.55
N LYS A 139 0.47 24.36 23.39
CA LYS A 139 1.52 23.34 23.49
C LYS A 139 1.66 22.58 22.17
N PHE A 140 0.54 22.16 21.58
CA PHE A 140 0.49 21.54 20.25
C PHE A 140 1.08 22.44 19.17
N ALA A 141 0.66 23.71 19.10
CA ALA A 141 1.20 24.63 18.12
C ALA A 141 2.73 24.78 18.24
N ALA A 142 3.25 24.93 19.47
CA ALA A 142 4.68 25.02 19.71
C ALA A 142 5.42 23.73 19.32
N TYR A 143 4.90 22.56 19.69
CA TYR A 143 5.47 21.26 19.32
C TYR A 143 5.49 21.06 17.80
N TYR A 144 4.35 21.32 17.15
CA TYR A 144 4.19 21.15 15.71
C TYR A 144 5.10 22.09 14.91
N VAL A 145 5.22 23.35 15.33
CA VAL A 145 6.13 24.33 14.69
C VAL A 145 7.59 23.90 14.86
N ASN A 146 7.98 23.40 16.04
CA ASN A 146 9.33 22.87 16.25
C ASN A 146 9.62 21.62 15.37
N GLY A 147 8.58 20.82 15.09
CA GLY A 147 8.62 19.68 14.19
C GLY A 147 8.63 20.02 12.69
N ALA A 148 8.37 21.26 12.30
CA ALA A 148 8.09 21.64 10.91
C ALA A 148 9.15 21.20 9.90
N ARG A 149 10.44 21.28 10.27
CA ARG A 149 11.54 20.84 9.40
C ARG A 149 11.43 19.35 9.03
N PHE A 150 10.99 18.51 9.97
CA PHE A 150 10.85 17.07 9.78
C PHE A 150 9.70 16.79 8.81
N TYR A 151 8.56 17.48 8.99
CA TYR A 151 7.39 17.35 8.11
C TYR A 151 7.66 17.82 6.68
N ILE A 152 8.41 18.91 6.50
CA ILE A 152 8.76 19.43 5.17
C ILE A 152 9.63 18.42 4.41
N VAL A 153 10.64 17.84 5.05
CA VAL A 153 11.49 16.82 4.41
C VAL A 153 10.65 15.63 3.97
N GLN A 154 9.74 15.17 4.82
CA GLN A 154 8.89 14.02 4.49
C GLN A 154 7.91 14.32 3.34
N LEU A 155 7.34 15.54 3.29
CA LEU A 155 6.51 15.99 2.18
C LEU A 155 7.28 16.05 0.86
N VAL A 156 8.50 16.61 0.87
CA VAL A 156 9.34 16.71 -0.33
C VAL A 156 9.77 15.33 -0.80
N CYS A 157 10.17 14.45 0.12
CA CYS A 157 10.50 13.06 -0.20
C CYS A 157 9.33 12.34 -0.86
N ASN A 158 8.13 12.39 -0.24
CA ASN A 158 6.94 11.75 -0.81
C ASN A 158 6.49 12.38 -2.12
N LEU A 159 6.67 13.70 -2.31
CA LEU A 159 6.44 14.34 -3.61
C LEU A 159 7.30 13.70 -4.71
N VAL A 160 8.61 13.57 -4.46
CA VAL A 160 9.55 13.00 -5.43
C VAL A 160 9.26 11.51 -5.66
N LEU A 161 9.07 10.73 -4.59
CA LEU A 161 8.80 9.30 -4.67
C LEU A 161 7.52 9.01 -5.46
N PHE A 162 6.44 9.74 -5.23
CA PHE A 162 5.19 9.50 -5.94
C PHE A 162 5.25 9.90 -7.41
N LEU A 163 5.87 11.04 -7.73
CA LEU A 163 6.01 11.48 -9.12
C LEU A 163 6.91 10.54 -9.93
N VAL A 164 7.99 10.05 -9.33
CA VAL A 164 9.00 9.25 -10.04
C VAL A 164 8.68 7.75 -10.00
N ALA A 165 8.34 7.21 -8.82
CA ALA A 165 8.32 5.76 -8.60
C ALA A 165 6.92 5.15 -8.56
N PHE A 166 5.86 5.89 -8.22
CA PHE A 166 4.52 5.29 -8.05
C PHE A 166 4.03 4.59 -9.31
N LEU A 167 3.99 5.28 -10.46
CA LEU A 167 3.48 4.68 -11.70
C LEU A 167 4.34 3.52 -12.23
N PRO A 168 5.69 3.60 -12.27
CA PRO A 168 6.51 2.47 -12.67
C PRO A 168 6.30 1.25 -11.77
N LEU A 169 6.29 1.42 -10.45
CA LEU A 169 6.09 0.32 -9.51
C LEU A 169 4.67 -0.24 -9.56
N GLU A 170 3.65 0.61 -9.74
CA GLU A 170 2.26 0.18 -9.91
C GLU A 170 2.12 -0.76 -11.11
N LYS A 171 2.74 -0.44 -12.24
CA LYS A 171 2.73 -1.28 -13.44
C LYS A 171 3.39 -2.64 -13.18
N VAL A 172 4.56 -2.64 -12.54
CA VAL A 172 5.29 -3.88 -12.20
C VAL A 172 4.45 -4.75 -11.26
N LEU A 173 3.94 -4.18 -10.17
CA LEU A 173 3.13 -4.89 -9.19
C LEU A 173 1.82 -5.41 -9.79
N ARG A 174 1.16 -4.63 -10.66
CA ARG A 174 -0.05 -5.05 -11.36
C ARG A 174 0.24 -6.21 -12.32
N ALA A 175 1.36 -6.17 -13.06
CA ALA A 175 1.76 -7.26 -13.93
C ALA A 175 2.00 -8.56 -13.14
N LEU A 176 2.65 -8.47 -11.97
CA LEU A 176 2.82 -9.60 -11.06
C LEU A 176 1.46 -10.09 -10.51
N ALA A 177 0.57 -9.18 -10.11
CA ALA A 177 -0.76 -9.53 -9.62
C ALA A 177 -1.57 -10.32 -10.66
N VAL A 178 -1.54 -9.89 -11.93
CA VAL A 178 -2.18 -10.60 -13.05
C VAL A 178 -1.53 -11.96 -13.29
N ARG A 179 -0.19 -12.01 -13.37
CA ARG A 179 0.57 -13.25 -13.59
C ARG A 179 0.26 -14.32 -12.55
N TYR A 180 0.12 -13.92 -11.29
CA TYR A 180 -0.17 -14.84 -10.18
C TYR A 180 -1.65 -14.88 -9.78
N ARG A 181 -2.54 -14.28 -10.59
CA ARG A 181 -4.02 -14.27 -10.40
C ARG A 181 -4.46 -13.83 -9.00
N VAL A 182 -3.78 -12.83 -8.47
CA VAL A 182 -4.02 -12.31 -7.11
C VAL A 182 -5.19 -11.34 -7.13
N GLY A 183 -6.34 -11.77 -6.60
CA GLY A 183 -7.41 -10.85 -6.18
C GLY A 183 -8.06 -10.00 -7.27
N THR A 184 -7.73 -10.20 -8.54
CA THR A 184 -8.33 -9.49 -9.65
C THR A 184 -9.63 -10.19 -10.05
N ARG A 185 -10.78 -9.71 -9.54
CA ARG A 185 -11.96 -9.62 -10.42
C ARG A 185 -11.68 -8.55 -11.46
N ILE A 186 -10.70 -8.77 -12.32
CA ILE A 186 -10.58 -8.03 -13.57
C ILE A 186 -11.59 -8.71 -14.48
N PRO A 187 -12.56 -7.98 -15.08
CA PRO A 187 -13.36 -8.55 -16.14
C PRO A 187 -12.37 -9.09 -17.16
N GLU A 188 -12.42 -10.40 -17.40
CA GLU A 188 -11.59 -11.09 -18.38
C GLU A 188 -11.64 -10.22 -19.63
N GLN A 189 -10.49 -9.64 -20.04
CA GLN A 189 -10.46 -9.04 -21.37
C GLN A 189 -10.85 -10.18 -22.32
N PRO A 190 -11.80 -9.95 -23.26
CA PRO A 190 -12.14 -10.97 -24.24
C PRO A 190 -10.83 -11.46 -24.85
N ARG A 191 -10.55 -12.77 -24.73
CA ARG A 191 -9.42 -13.35 -25.43
C ARG A 191 -9.65 -13.04 -26.90
N GLU A 192 -8.72 -12.31 -27.50
CA GLU A 192 -8.69 -12.14 -28.94
C GLU A 192 -8.65 -13.57 -29.54
N PRO A 193 -9.54 -13.91 -30.48
CA PRO A 193 -9.72 -15.27 -30.95
C PRO A 193 -8.58 -15.65 -31.90
N ALA A 194 -7.39 -15.85 -31.35
CA ALA A 194 -6.24 -16.40 -32.07
C ALA A 194 -6.19 -17.94 -32.01
N ASP A 195 -7.11 -18.57 -31.26
CA ASP A 195 -7.04 -19.99 -30.90
C ASP A 195 -8.22 -20.81 -31.46
N LEU A 196 -9.07 -20.24 -32.33
CA LEU A 196 -10.07 -21.03 -33.03
C LEU A 196 -9.38 -21.73 -34.21
N PRO A 197 -9.36 -23.08 -34.28
CA PRO A 197 -9.03 -23.77 -35.52
C PRO A 197 -9.95 -23.21 -36.60
N LEU A 198 -9.36 -22.76 -37.70
CA LEU A 198 -10.11 -22.31 -38.87
C LEU A 198 -11.12 -23.42 -39.23
N GLU A 199 -12.38 -23.05 -39.41
CA GLU A 199 -13.48 -23.96 -39.75
C GLU A 199 -13.28 -24.72 -41.09
N GLU A 200 -12.13 -24.54 -41.75
CA GLU A 200 -11.76 -25.18 -43.02
C GLU A 200 -11.46 -26.69 -42.88
N GLU A 201 -11.24 -27.24 -41.68
CA GLU A 201 -10.98 -28.69 -41.51
C GLU A 201 -12.25 -29.56 -41.40
N ARG A 202 -13.46 -28.99 -41.47
CA ARG A 202 -14.71 -29.74 -41.27
C ARG A 202 -15.38 -30.26 -42.55
N GLU A 203 -14.91 -29.87 -43.74
CA GLU A 203 -15.51 -30.29 -45.02
C GLU A 203 -14.84 -31.52 -45.67
N GLU A 204 -13.70 -32.01 -45.17
CA GLU A 204 -12.97 -33.12 -45.84
C GLU A 204 -13.33 -34.53 -45.33
N ILE A 205 -14.36 -34.67 -44.48
CA ILE A 205 -14.78 -35.98 -43.93
C ILE A 205 -16.27 -36.24 -44.18
N GLU A 206 -16.67 -36.33 -45.45
CA GLU A 206 -17.80 -37.16 -45.86
C GLU A 206 -17.42 -37.99 -47.10
N PRO A 207 -17.22 -39.32 -46.97
CA PRO A 207 -17.23 -40.22 -48.11
C PRO A 207 -18.65 -40.72 -48.39
N HIS A 208 -19.05 -40.58 -49.66
CA HIS A 208 -20.14 -41.32 -50.31
C HIS A 208 -19.95 -42.84 -50.28
#